data_AF-A0A1A6FWD5-F1
#
_entry.id   AF-A0A1A6FWD5-F1
#
_cell.length_a   1.000
_cell.length_b   1.000
_cell.length_c   1.000
_cell.angle_alpha   90.00
_cell.angle_beta   90.00
_cell.angle_gamma   90.00
#
_symmetry.space_group_name_H-M   'P 1'
#
loop_
_entity.id
_entity.type
_entity.pdbx_description
1 polymer ?
#
loop_
_entity_poly.entity_id
_entity_poly.type
_entity_poly.pdbx_seq_one_letter_code
_entity_poly.pdbx_strand_id
1 'polypeptide(L)'
;MYPPAARVPPGCAAAHPALSPAVCQVIGMYDYTAQNDDELAFSKGQIINVLNKEDPDWWKGEVNGQVGLFPSNYVKLTTDMDPSQQWCSDLHLLDMLTPTERKRQGYIHELIVTEENYVNDLQLVTEIFQKPLMESELLTEKEVAMIFVNWKELIMCNIKLLKALRVRKKMSGEKMPVKMIGDILSAQLPHMQPYIRFCSCQLNGAALIQQKTDEAPDFKEFVKILENTPENHPDHSHLKHALEKAEELCSQVNEGVREKENSDRLEWIQAHVQCEGLSEQLVFNSVTNCLGPRKFLHSGKLYKAKSNKELYGFLFNDFLLLTQITKPLGSSGTDKVFSPKSNLQYKMYKTPIFLNEVLVKLPTDPSGDEPIFHISHIDRVYTLRAESINERTAWVQKIKAASELYIETEKKKREKAYLGNALLSRAQGGPRDLGGRATQSIPVSLGLEHVHAQIKWQQVRSQRATGIGRLMVNVVEGIELKPCRSHGKSNPYCEVTMGSQCHITKTIQDTLNPKWNSNCQFFIRDLEQEVLCITVFERDQFSPDDFLGRTEIRVADIKKDQGSKGPVTKCLLLHEVPTGEIVVRLDLQLFDEP
;
A
#
# COMPACT_ATOMS: atom_id res chain seq x y z
N MET A 1 25.62 3.94 -69.38
CA MET A 1 24.39 3.93 -68.55
C MET A 1 24.82 4.12 -67.10
N TYR A 2 24.28 5.17 -66.46
CA TYR A 2 24.46 5.57 -65.05
C TYR A 2 23.81 4.55 -64.07
N PRO A 3 24.13 4.55 -62.76
CA PRO A 3 25.14 3.68 -62.12
C PRO A 3 24.54 2.62 -61.16
N PRO A 4 25.34 1.67 -60.61
CA PRO A 4 24.94 0.88 -59.46
C PRO A 4 25.13 1.67 -58.15
N ALA A 5 24.08 1.76 -57.33
CA ALA A 5 24.10 2.42 -56.02
C ALA A 5 24.36 1.41 -54.88
N ALA A 6 25.44 1.71 -54.13
CA ALA A 6 25.78 1.39 -52.74
C ALA A 6 25.30 0.09 -52.06
N ARG A 7 26.29 -0.70 -51.59
CA ARG A 7 26.15 -1.74 -50.57
C ARG A 7 25.78 -1.13 -49.20
N VAL A 8 24.81 -1.73 -48.52
CA VAL A 8 24.53 -1.58 -47.08
C VAL A 8 24.86 -2.92 -46.42
N PRO A 9 25.56 -2.98 -45.26
CA PRO A 9 25.98 -4.22 -44.62
C PRO A 9 24.80 -5.01 -44.01
N PRO A 10 24.90 -6.35 -43.87
CA PRO A 10 23.89 -7.12 -43.15
C PRO A 10 23.94 -6.78 -41.67
N GLY A 11 22.84 -6.21 -41.16
CA GLY A 11 22.63 -5.96 -39.74
C GLY A 11 22.54 -7.27 -38.97
N CYS A 12 23.17 -7.27 -37.80
CA CYS A 12 23.02 -8.27 -36.74
C CYS A 12 21.54 -8.58 -36.49
N ALA A 13 21.18 -9.85 -36.61
CA ALA A 13 20.01 -10.37 -35.92
C ALA A 13 20.29 -10.26 -34.41
N ALA A 14 19.63 -9.32 -33.73
CA ALA A 14 19.54 -9.34 -32.28
C ALA A 14 18.75 -10.59 -31.90
N ALA A 15 19.41 -11.52 -31.21
CA ALA A 15 18.79 -12.69 -30.63
C ALA A 15 17.70 -12.26 -29.63
N HIS A 16 16.51 -12.85 -29.74
CA HIS A 16 15.55 -12.85 -28.64
C HIS A 16 16.16 -13.64 -27.46
N PRO A 17 16.21 -13.11 -26.23
CA PRO A 17 16.63 -13.91 -25.08
C PRO A 17 15.56 -14.95 -24.79
N ALA A 18 15.96 -16.21 -24.73
CA ALA A 18 15.16 -17.29 -24.17
C ALA A 18 14.83 -16.97 -22.69
N LEU A 19 13.58 -17.25 -22.28
CA LEU A 19 13.17 -17.20 -20.88
C LEU A 19 14.05 -18.14 -20.06
N SER A 20 14.93 -17.58 -19.24
CA SER A 20 15.68 -18.33 -18.23
C SER A 20 14.70 -18.90 -17.20
N PRO A 21 14.77 -20.21 -16.87
CA PRO A 21 13.91 -20.81 -15.87
C PRO A 21 14.14 -20.15 -14.50
N ALA A 22 13.06 -19.83 -13.78
CA ALA A 22 13.14 -19.24 -12.45
C ALA A 22 13.83 -20.21 -11.46
N VAL A 23 14.75 -19.69 -10.65
CA VAL A 23 15.54 -20.39 -9.63
C VAL A 23 14.66 -20.78 -8.43
N CYS A 24 13.79 -19.88 -7.98
CA CYS A 24 12.79 -20.11 -6.93
C CYS A 24 11.70 -19.03 -6.99
N GLN A 25 10.69 -19.11 -6.11
CA GLN A 25 9.69 -18.06 -5.93
C GLN A 25 9.76 -17.49 -4.51
N VAL A 26 9.49 -16.20 -4.36
CA VAL A 26 9.54 -15.45 -3.10
C VAL A 26 8.31 -14.53 -2.97
N ILE A 27 7.91 -14.17 -1.76
CA ILE A 27 6.77 -13.31 -1.44
C ILE A 27 7.27 -12.06 -0.73
N GLY A 28 6.80 -10.88 -1.14
CA GLY A 28 7.14 -9.62 -0.46
C GLY A 28 6.67 -9.63 0.99
N MET A 29 7.56 -9.41 1.95
CA MET A 29 7.23 -9.25 3.37
C MET A 29 6.85 -7.79 3.69
N TYR A 30 7.35 -6.87 2.87
CA TYR A 30 7.12 -5.43 2.94
C TYR A 30 6.86 -4.90 1.52
N ASP A 31 6.31 -3.69 1.43
CA ASP A 31 6.27 -2.97 0.16
C ASP A 31 7.69 -2.50 -0.18
N TYR A 32 8.09 -2.66 -1.43
CA TYR A 32 9.37 -2.20 -1.93
C TYR A 32 9.16 -1.34 -3.19
N THR A 33 9.67 -0.11 -3.14
CA THR A 33 9.61 0.84 -4.27
C THR A 33 10.99 0.96 -4.87
N ALA A 34 11.10 0.62 -6.16
CA ALA A 34 12.30 0.81 -6.97
C ALA A 34 12.76 2.28 -6.90
N GLN A 35 14.01 2.47 -6.51
CA GLN A 35 14.72 3.74 -6.47
C GLN A 35 15.45 4.02 -7.79
N ASN A 36 15.85 2.96 -8.49
CA ASN A 36 16.54 3.03 -9.78
C ASN A 36 15.78 2.27 -10.87
N ASP A 37 16.08 2.60 -12.13
CA ASP A 37 15.37 2.06 -13.30
C ASP A 37 15.62 0.55 -13.53
N ASP A 38 16.68 0.00 -12.95
CA ASP A 38 17.03 -1.42 -13.00
C ASP A 38 16.44 -2.23 -11.84
N GLU A 39 15.72 -1.58 -10.90
CA GLU A 39 15.12 -2.21 -9.74
C GLU A 39 13.66 -2.63 -9.97
N LEU A 40 13.24 -3.68 -9.28
CA LEU A 40 11.93 -4.29 -9.36
C LEU A 40 11.11 -3.97 -8.12
N ALA A 41 10.16 -3.05 -8.27
CA ALA A 41 9.19 -2.72 -7.23
C ALA A 41 8.17 -3.86 -7.03
N PHE A 42 7.78 -4.09 -5.77
CA PHE A 42 6.74 -5.07 -5.43
C PHE A 42 6.00 -4.66 -4.15
N SER A 43 4.82 -5.22 -3.94
CA SER A 43 4.01 -5.00 -2.74
C SER A 43 4.16 -6.15 -1.74
N LYS A 44 3.89 -5.88 -0.46
CA LYS A 44 3.73 -6.89 0.58
C LYS A 44 2.69 -7.92 0.15
N GLY A 45 3.05 -9.19 0.23
CA GLY A 45 2.26 -10.33 -0.20
C GLY A 45 2.42 -10.68 -1.69
N GLN A 46 3.20 -9.92 -2.47
CA GLN A 46 3.36 -10.17 -3.91
C GLN A 46 4.36 -11.29 -4.20
N ILE A 47 3.98 -12.21 -5.09
CA ILE A 47 4.86 -13.30 -5.54
C ILE A 47 5.83 -12.80 -6.63
N ILE A 48 7.10 -13.10 -6.45
CA ILE A 48 8.22 -12.73 -7.33
C ILE A 48 8.92 -14.03 -7.75
N ASN A 49 9.15 -14.19 -9.06
CA ASN A 49 9.95 -15.30 -9.59
C ASN A 49 11.42 -14.88 -9.57
N VAL A 50 12.26 -15.56 -8.80
CA VAL A 50 13.70 -15.23 -8.73
C VAL A 50 14.41 -15.85 -9.93
N LEU A 51 15.13 -15.04 -10.69
CA LEU A 51 15.90 -15.42 -11.88
C LEU A 51 17.40 -15.60 -11.58
N ASN A 52 17.96 -14.84 -10.63
CA ASN A 52 19.35 -14.98 -10.16
C ASN A 52 19.45 -14.56 -8.67
N LYS A 53 20.21 -15.32 -7.87
CA LYS A 53 20.46 -15.12 -6.43
C LYS A 53 21.94 -15.25 -6.04
N GLU A 54 22.85 -15.04 -6.99
CA GLU A 54 24.31 -15.11 -6.76
C GLU A 54 24.78 -13.94 -5.87
N ASP A 55 24.12 -12.79 -6.00
CA ASP A 55 24.28 -11.66 -5.08
C ASP A 55 23.45 -11.90 -3.81
N PRO A 56 24.03 -11.76 -2.61
CA PRO A 56 23.33 -12.02 -1.34
C PRO A 56 22.23 -10.99 -1.04
N ASP A 57 22.33 -9.78 -1.57
CA ASP A 57 21.54 -8.62 -1.16
C ASP A 57 20.50 -8.23 -2.22
N TRP A 58 20.87 -8.35 -3.50
CA TRP A 58 20.04 -7.94 -4.63
C TRP A 58 19.78 -9.10 -5.58
N TRP A 59 18.61 -9.68 -5.43
CA TRP A 59 18.18 -10.76 -6.31
C TRP A 59 17.57 -10.20 -7.56
N LYS A 60 17.85 -10.85 -8.69
CA LYS A 60 17.16 -10.52 -9.93
C LYS A 60 15.88 -11.29 -9.99
N GLY A 61 14.76 -10.60 -10.10
CA GLY A 61 13.43 -11.21 -10.08
C GLY A 61 12.58 -10.79 -11.24
N GLU A 62 11.46 -11.46 -11.37
CA GLU A 62 10.41 -11.14 -12.32
C GLU A 62 9.05 -11.09 -11.60
N VAL A 63 8.32 -10.00 -11.83
CA VAL A 63 6.94 -9.83 -11.40
C VAL A 63 6.13 -9.35 -12.59
N ASN A 64 5.12 -10.12 -12.99
CA ASN A 64 4.21 -9.77 -14.10
C ASN A 64 4.93 -9.36 -15.41
N GLY A 65 6.05 -10.00 -15.74
CA GLY A 65 6.84 -9.70 -16.94
C GLY A 65 7.85 -8.55 -16.79
N GLN A 66 7.86 -7.86 -15.65
CA GLN A 66 8.88 -6.86 -15.34
C GLN A 66 10.04 -7.54 -14.61
N VAL A 67 11.25 -7.35 -15.13
CA VAL A 67 12.48 -7.93 -14.58
C VAL A 67 13.35 -6.82 -14.02
N GLY A 68 13.83 -7.00 -12.81
CA GLY A 68 14.74 -6.04 -12.17
C GLY A 68 15.34 -6.60 -10.89
N LEU A 69 16.25 -5.84 -10.31
CA LEU A 69 16.89 -6.17 -9.05
C LEU A 69 16.00 -5.79 -7.88
N PHE A 70 15.95 -6.64 -6.87
CA PHE A 70 15.15 -6.36 -5.69
C PHE A 70 15.83 -6.91 -4.44
N PRO A 71 15.62 -6.26 -3.28
CA PRO A 71 16.35 -6.61 -2.08
C PRO A 71 15.85 -7.93 -1.49
N SER A 72 16.78 -8.85 -1.24
CA SER A 72 16.51 -10.22 -0.77
C SER A 72 15.85 -10.26 0.62
N ASN A 73 16.12 -9.27 1.47
CA ASN A 73 15.55 -9.13 2.82
C ASN A 73 14.10 -8.60 2.84
N TYR A 74 13.60 -8.04 1.73
CA TYR A 74 12.20 -7.59 1.64
C TYR A 74 11.26 -8.72 1.21
N VAL A 75 11.79 -9.90 0.94
CA VAL A 75 11.06 -11.06 0.47
C VAL A 75 11.30 -12.28 1.35
N LYS A 76 10.43 -13.27 1.25
CA LYS A 76 10.57 -14.58 1.88
C LYS A 76 10.30 -15.65 0.84
N LEU A 77 11.01 -16.78 0.80
CA LEU A 77 10.72 -17.84 -0.18
C LEU A 77 9.26 -18.31 -0.08
N THR A 78 8.53 -18.37 -1.20
CA THR A 78 7.18 -18.99 -1.27
C THR A 78 7.27 -20.51 -1.14
N THR A 79 8.43 -21.06 -1.49
CA THR A 79 8.81 -22.46 -1.32
C THR A 79 9.84 -22.64 -0.21
N ASP A 80 9.95 -21.73 0.75
CA ASP A 80 10.22 -22.26 2.09
C ASP A 80 9.02 -23.15 2.35
N MET A 81 9.27 -24.44 2.12
CA MET A 81 8.39 -25.50 2.51
C MET A 81 7.87 -25.12 3.89
N ASP A 82 6.54 -25.08 4.05
CA ASP A 82 5.78 -24.82 5.28
C ASP A 82 6.73 -24.90 6.49
N PRO A 83 6.96 -23.87 7.33
CA PRO A 83 8.03 -23.87 8.35
C PRO A 83 8.08 -25.12 9.27
N SER A 84 7.06 -25.97 9.24
CA SER A 84 7.06 -27.36 9.70
C SER A 84 7.92 -28.39 8.92
N GLN A 85 8.43 -28.06 7.72
CA GLN A 85 9.23 -28.90 6.82
C GLN A 85 10.73 -28.68 7.02
N GLN A 86 11.15 -27.47 7.38
CA GLN A 86 12.51 -27.23 7.89
C GLN A 86 12.76 -27.95 9.23
N TRP A 87 11.70 -28.36 9.93
CA TRP A 87 11.79 -28.94 11.28
C TRP A 87 11.85 -30.47 11.37
N CYS A 88 11.45 -31.27 10.37
CA CYS A 88 11.26 -32.70 10.63
C CYS A 88 12.21 -33.62 9.87
N SER A 89 13.31 -33.98 10.52
CA SER A 89 14.05 -35.22 10.22
C SER A 89 13.22 -36.50 10.45
N ASP A 90 12.00 -36.41 11.01
CA ASP A 90 11.06 -37.53 11.14
C ASP A 90 9.63 -37.12 10.72
N LEU A 91 9.23 -37.48 9.49
CA LEU A 91 7.89 -37.24 8.91
C LEU A 91 6.72 -37.80 9.76
N HIS A 92 6.95 -38.82 10.59
CA HIS A 92 5.90 -39.64 11.18
C HIS A 92 5.08 -38.94 12.29
N LEU A 93 5.64 -37.95 12.98
CA LEU A 93 4.93 -37.21 14.05
C LEU A 93 4.04 -36.07 13.51
N LEU A 94 4.33 -35.61 12.29
CA LEU A 94 3.64 -34.49 11.64
C LEU A 94 2.32 -34.91 10.99
N ASP A 95 2.20 -36.17 10.57
CA ASP A 95 1.00 -36.74 9.97
C ASP A 95 -0.15 -36.91 10.97
N MET A 96 0.14 -36.88 12.27
CA MET A 96 -0.88 -36.90 13.32
C MET A 96 -1.40 -35.49 13.71
N LEU A 97 -0.78 -34.42 13.20
CA LEU A 97 -1.20 -33.04 13.46
C LEU A 97 -2.07 -32.49 12.32
N THR A 98 -3.08 -31.72 12.66
CA THR A 98 -3.89 -31.01 11.66
C THR A 98 -3.03 -29.99 10.90
N PRO A 99 -3.36 -29.67 9.63
CA PRO A 99 -2.62 -28.66 8.87
C PRO A 99 -2.51 -27.30 9.58
N THR A 100 -3.54 -26.93 10.35
CA THR A 100 -3.56 -25.69 11.14
C THR A 100 -2.59 -25.73 12.32
N GLU A 101 -2.54 -26.84 13.06
CA GLU A 101 -1.60 -26.97 14.20
C GLU A 101 -0.15 -27.03 13.72
N ARG A 102 0.08 -27.68 12.57
CA ARG A 102 1.39 -27.72 11.91
C ARG A 102 1.91 -26.31 11.59
N LYS A 103 1.08 -25.48 10.95
CA LYS A 103 1.41 -24.06 10.68
C LYS A 103 1.67 -23.27 11.96
N ARG A 104 0.86 -23.48 12.99
CA ARG A 104 1.04 -22.83 14.30
C ARG A 104 2.41 -23.15 14.90
N GLN A 105 2.85 -24.40 14.87
CA GLN A 105 4.18 -24.79 15.35
C GLN A 105 5.30 -24.17 14.51
N GLY A 106 5.11 -24.06 13.20
CA GLY A 106 6.04 -23.37 12.30
C GLY A 106 6.26 -21.91 12.68
N TYR A 107 5.19 -21.15 12.93
CA TYR A 107 5.30 -19.76 13.38
C TYR A 107 5.95 -19.60 14.77
N ILE A 108 5.69 -20.54 15.69
CA ILE A 108 6.35 -20.53 17.01
C ILE A 108 7.86 -20.76 16.86
N HIS A 109 8.26 -21.66 15.97
CA HIS A 109 9.67 -21.89 15.70
C HIS A 109 10.32 -20.68 15.03
N GLU A 110 9.69 -20.13 14.00
CA GLU A 110 10.14 -18.89 13.35
C GLU A 110 10.38 -17.79 14.37
N LEU A 111 9.41 -17.52 15.26
CA LEU A 111 9.54 -16.55 16.35
C LEU A 111 10.80 -16.76 17.20
N ILE A 112 11.11 -18.01 17.56
CA ILE A 112 12.27 -18.33 18.40
C ILE A 112 13.58 -18.10 17.63
N VAL A 113 13.64 -18.56 16.38
CA VAL A 113 14.84 -18.44 15.53
C VAL A 113 15.11 -16.99 15.19
N THR A 114 14.08 -16.22 14.81
CA THR A 114 14.25 -14.80 14.51
C THR A 114 14.66 -14.01 15.74
N GLU A 115 14.13 -14.34 16.92
CA GLU A 115 14.56 -13.73 18.18
C GLU A 115 16.01 -14.08 18.52
N GLU A 116 16.44 -15.32 18.24
CA GLU A 116 17.82 -15.75 18.44
C GLU A 116 18.80 -14.98 17.55
N ASN A 117 18.46 -14.83 16.26
CA ASN A 117 19.24 -14.03 15.32
C ASN A 117 19.27 -12.56 15.73
N TYR A 118 18.12 -11.99 16.10
CA TYR A 118 18.03 -10.61 16.53
C TYR A 118 18.88 -10.31 17.78
N VAL A 119 18.84 -11.18 18.79
CA VAL A 119 19.70 -11.04 19.98
C VAL A 119 21.18 -11.15 19.61
N ASN A 120 21.54 -12.03 18.69
CA ASN A 120 22.92 -12.14 18.18
C ASN A 120 23.35 -10.83 17.50
N ASP A 121 22.53 -10.27 16.62
CA ASP A 121 22.82 -9.00 15.94
C ASP A 121 23.01 -7.85 16.94
N LEU A 122 22.15 -7.76 17.97
CA LEU A 122 22.32 -6.78 19.04
C LEU A 122 23.67 -6.91 19.75
N GLN A 123 24.11 -8.14 20.02
CA GLN A 123 25.41 -8.41 20.64
C GLN A 123 26.58 -8.08 19.70
N LEU A 124 26.47 -8.43 18.42
CA LEU A 124 27.47 -8.11 17.40
C LEU A 124 27.71 -6.60 17.29
N VAL A 125 26.66 -5.79 17.32
CA VAL A 125 26.80 -4.32 17.32
C VAL A 125 27.61 -3.83 18.52
N THR A 126 27.43 -4.43 19.70
CA THR A 126 28.24 -4.08 20.88
C THR A 126 29.70 -4.50 20.72
N GLU A 127 29.96 -5.71 20.22
CA GLU A 127 31.31 -6.26 20.10
C GLU A 127 32.12 -5.62 18.98
N ILE A 128 31.51 -5.36 17.83
CA ILE A 128 32.20 -4.91 16.60
C ILE A 128 32.23 -3.39 16.50
N PHE A 129 31.21 -2.68 16.98
CA PHE A 129 31.16 -1.22 16.86
C PHE A 129 31.30 -0.53 18.21
N GLN A 130 30.45 -0.84 19.18
CA GLN A 130 30.38 -0.05 20.41
C GLN A 130 31.69 -0.11 21.22
N LYS A 131 32.24 -1.30 21.44
CA LYS A 131 33.51 -1.48 22.16
C LYS A 131 34.69 -0.88 21.39
N PRO A 132 34.92 -1.21 20.10
CA PRO A 132 35.97 -0.59 19.32
C PRO A 132 35.87 0.94 19.23
N LEU A 133 34.68 1.52 19.09
CA LEU A 133 34.50 2.98 19.09
C LEU A 133 34.90 3.63 20.42
N MET A 134 34.56 2.99 21.55
CA MET A 134 34.98 3.46 22.87
C MET A 134 36.49 3.38 23.06
N GLU A 135 37.14 2.33 22.54
CA GLU A 135 38.58 2.09 22.67
C GLU A 135 39.41 2.94 21.68
N SER A 136 38.85 3.31 20.54
CA SER A 136 39.52 4.11 19.50
C SER A 136 39.80 5.55 19.90
N GLU A 137 39.14 6.05 20.95
CA GLU A 137 39.12 7.47 21.36
C GLU A 137 38.69 8.47 20.25
N LEU A 138 38.13 7.99 19.13
CA LEU A 138 37.61 8.83 18.03
C LEU A 138 36.35 9.60 18.42
N LEU A 139 35.64 9.11 19.44
CA LEU A 139 34.44 9.72 19.99
C LEU A 139 34.56 9.83 21.51
N THR A 140 34.02 10.90 22.06
CA THR A 140 33.87 11.04 23.52
C THR A 140 32.83 10.06 24.05
N GLU A 141 32.91 9.70 25.34
CA GLU A 141 31.90 8.84 25.99
C GLU A 141 30.46 9.36 25.80
N LYS A 142 30.29 10.69 25.78
CA LYS A 142 28.99 11.33 25.54
C LYS A 142 28.50 11.09 24.12
N GLU A 143 29.37 11.20 23.12
CA GLU A 143 29.05 10.95 21.71
C GLU A 143 28.71 9.47 21.49
N VAL A 144 29.48 8.54 22.07
CA VAL A 144 29.14 7.12 22.05
C VAL A 144 27.78 6.87 22.71
N ALA A 145 27.51 7.48 23.87
CA ALA A 145 26.20 7.35 24.53
C ALA A 145 25.05 7.96 23.71
N MET A 146 25.30 8.96 22.87
CA MET A 146 24.31 9.51 21.94
C MET A 146 24.02 8.55 20.77
N ILE A 147 25.05 7.86 20.27
CA ILE A 147 24.91 6.88 19.17
C ILE A 147 24.15 5.64 19.64
N PHE A 148 24.59 5.04 20.74
CA PHE A 148 24.07 3.75 21.20
C PHE A 148 22.92 3.89 22.21
N VAL A 149 22.63 5.09 22.71
CA VAL A 149 21.54 5.39 23.65
C VAL A 149 21.51 4.40 24.82
N ASN A 150 20.55 3.48 24.84
CA ASN A 150 20.37 2.45 25.84
C ASN A 150 20.45 1.03 25.24
N TRP A 151 21.32 0.81 24.24
CA TRP A 151 21.51 -0.48 23.53
C TRP A 151 21.66 -1.68 24.47
N LYS A 152 22.40 -1.51 25.58
CA LYS A 152 22.55 -2.55 26.61
C LYS A 152 21.21 -2.98 27.23
N GLU A 153 20.28 -2.04 27.42
CA GLU A 153 18.94 -2.36 27.93
C GLU A 153 18.12 -3.17 26.91
N LEU A 154 18.28 -2.88 25.61
CA LEU A 154 17.65 -3.67 24.53
C LEU A 154 18.18 -5.10 24.52
N ILE A 155 19.50 -5.29 24.62
CA ILE A 155 20.09 -6.62 24.74
C ILE A 155 19.52 -7.35 25.95
N MET A 156 19.44 -6.70 27.11
CA MET A 156 18.97 -7.32 28.34
C MET A 156 17.51 -7.78 28.26
N CYS A 157 16.60 -6.95 27.73
CA CYS A 157 15.19 -7.33 27.65
C CYS A 157 14.95 -8.46 26.63
N ASN A 158 15.62 -8.44 25.47
CA ASN A 158 15.49 -9.49 24.46
C ASN A 158 16.17 -10.81 24.87
N ILE A 159 17.33 -10.77 25.56
CA ILE A 159 17.91 -11.97 26.18
C ILE A 159 16.92 -12.63 27.15
N LYS A 160 16.18 -11.82 27.92
CA LYS A 160 15.18 -12.34 28.87
C LYS A 160 14.01 -13.01 28.12
N LEU A 161 13.53 -12.40 27.04
CA LEU A 161 12.52 -12.99 26.16
C LEU A 161 13.02 -14.30 25.54
N LEU A 162 14.17 -14.28 24.86
CA LEU A 162 14.77 -15.45 24.23
C LEU A 162 14.99 -16.60 25.21
N LYS A 163 15.49 -16.31 26.42
CA LYS A 163 15.63 -17.32 27.48
C LYS A 163 14.30 -17.95 27.86
N ALA A 164 13.24 -17.15 28.03
CA ALA A 164 11.91 -17.68 28.34
C ALA A 164 11.36 -18.56 27.20
N LEU A 165 11.53 -18.13 25.95
CA LEU A 165 11.15 -18.88 24.75
C LEU A 165 11.90 -20.22 24.65
N ARG A 166 13.23 -20.21 24.85
CA ARG A 166 14.07 -21.43 24.85
C ARG A 166 13.67 -22.39 25.97
N VAL A 167 13.41 -21.88 27.18
CA VAL A 167 12.91 -22.69 28.30
C VAL A 167 11.58 -23.34 27.93
N ARG A 168 10.65 -22.61 27.29
CA ARG A 168 9.37 -23.17 26.83
C ARG A 168 9.54 -24.27 25.79
N LYS A 169 10.40 -24.06 24.80
CA LYS A 169 10.71 -25.08 23.79
C LYS A 169 11.31 -26.32 24.44
N LYS A 170 12.25 -26.16 25.37
CA LYS A 170 12.86 -27.28 26.12
C LYS A 170 11.86 -28.03 27.00
N MET A 171 10.99 -27.33 27.71
CA MET A 171 9.92 -27.92 28.54
C MET A 171 8.88 -28.66 27.72
N SER A 172 8.61 -28.21 26.50
CA SER A 172 7.68 -28.89 25.59
C SER A 172 8.24 -30.25 25.14
N GLY A 173 9.56 -30.35 25.00
CA GLY A 173 10.27 -31.53 24.50
C GLY A 173 10.76 -31.31 23.07
N GLU A 174 11.92 -31.89 22.73
CA GLU A 174 12.62 -31.62 21.47
C GLU A 174 11.70 -31.84 20.26
N LYS A 175 10.99 -32.98 20.21
CA LYS A 175 10.09 -33.38 19.13
C LYS A 175 8.59 -33.14 19.40
N MET A 176 8.23 -32.38 20.43
CA MET A 176 6.83 -32.20 20.86
C MET A 176 6.30 -30.79 20.54
N PRO A 177 5.00 -30.65 20.21
CA PRO A 177 4.41 -29.36 19.90
C PRO A 177 4.34 -28.46 21.14
N VAL A 178 4.70 -27.19 20.96
CA VAL A 178 4.58 -26.16 21.99
C VAL A 178 3.10 -25.83 22.19
N LYS A 179 2.58 -26.18 23.36
CA LYS A 179 1.15 -26.00 23.68
C LYS A 179 0.80 -24.53 23.93
N MET A 180 1.67 -23.79 24.62
CA MET A 180 1.44 -22.39 24.98
C MET A 180 2.70 -21.55 24.75
N ILE A 181 2.53 -20.35 24.24
CA ILE A 181 3.61 -19.36 24.03
C ILE A 181 3.16 -17.94 24.38
N GLY A 182 1.87 -17.63 24.23
CA GLY A 182 1.32 -16.29 24.45
C GLY A 182 1.43 -15.77 25.88
N ASP A 183 1.53 -16.65 26.88
CA ASP A 183 1.78 -16.27 28.27
C ASP A 183 3.18 -15.66 28.46
N ILE A 184 4.18 -16.13 27.71
CA ILE A 184 5.52 -15.53 27.70
C ILE A 184 5.46 -14.15 27.06
N LEU A 185 4.81 -14.03 25.90
CA LEU A 185 4.68 -12.75 25.20
C LEU A 185 3.96 -11.72 26.07
N SER A 186 2.82 -12.10 26.66
CA SER A 186 2.06 -11.24 27.57
C SER A 186 2.88 -10.77 28.78
N ALA A 187 3.73 -11.66 29.33
CA ALA A 187 4.59 -11.32 30.46
C ALA A 187 5.84 -10.49 30.06
N GLN A 188 6.40 -10.68 28.86
CA GLN A 188 7.65 -10.02 28.45
C GLN A 188 7.45 -8.70 27.72
N LEU A 189 6.36 -8.53 26.95
CA LEU A 189 6.11 -7.30 26.20
C LEU A 189 6.07 -6.03 27.07
N PRO A 190 5.49 -6.02 28.29
CA PRO A 190 5.57 -4.87 29.19
C PRO A 190 7.00 -4.48 29.57
N HIS A 191 7.99 -5.37 29.45
CA HIS A 191 9.39 -5.10 29.71
C HIS A 191 10.16 -4.52 28.50
N MET A 192 9.49 -4.33 27.37
CA MET A 192 10.09 -3.73 26.15
C MET A 192 10.08 -2.19 26.15
N GLN A 193 9.75 -1.54 27.28
CA GLN A 193 9.81 -0.08 27.42
C GLN A 193 11.15 0.57 27.03
N PRO A 194 12.33 -0.09 27.19
CA PRO A 194 13.60 0.47 26.73
C PRO A 194 13.62 0.89 25.25
N TYR A 195 12.79 0.26 24.40
CA TYR A 195 12.65 0.67 23.00
C TYR A 195 12.10 2.08 22.81
N ILE A 196 11.24 2.57 23.72
CA ILE A 196 10.70 3.93 23.63
C ILE A 196 11.85 4.94 23.70
N ARG A 197 12.76 4.75 24.66
CA ARG A 197 13.92 5.62 24.83
C ARG A 197 14.86 5.51 23.63
N PHE A 198 15.17 4.30 23.18
CA PHE A 198 16.05 4.08 22.03
C PHE A 198 15.50 4.80 20.79
N CYS A 199 14.25 4.50 20.41
CA CYS A 199 13.60 5.07 19.23
C CYS A 199 13.45 6.60 19.32
N SER A 200 13.25 7.15 20.52
CA SER A 200 13.14 8.60 20.72
C SER A 200 14.45 9.38 20.52
N CYS A 201 15.59 8.70 20.62
CA CYS A 201 16.91 9.34 20.65
C CYS A 201 17.84 8.90 19.50
N GLN A 202 17.56 7.77 18.83
CA GLN A 202 18.41 7.17 17.79
C GLN A 202 18.78 8.13 16.65
N LEU A 203 17.90 9.08 16.32
CA LEU A 203 18.14 10.11 15.32
C LEU A 203 19.34 11.01 15.63
N ASN A 204 19.49 11.38 16.89
CA ASN A 204 20.60 12.22 17.31
C ASN A 204 21.93 11.47 17.13
N GLY A 205 21.91 10.15 17.33
CA GLY A 205 23.02 9.25 17.05
C GLY A 205 23.34 9.16 15.56
N ALA A 206 22.33 8.95 14.72
CA ALA A 206 22.51 8.86 13.26
C ALA A 206 23.07 10.17 12.66
N ALA A 207 22.53 11.32 13.07
CA ALA A 207 23.04 12.62 12.64
C ALA A 207 24.50 12.85 13.07
N LEU A 208 24.86 12.41 14.27
CA LEU A 208 26.23 12.50 14.77
C LEU A 208 27.19 11.57 14.01
N ILE A 209 26.77 10.35 13.67
CA ILE A 209 27.56 9.44 12.81
C ILE A 209 27.81 10.10 11.46
N GLN A 210 26.76 10.63 10.81
CA GLN A 210 26.91 11.29 9.51
C GLN A 210 27.88 12.48 9.60
N GLN A 211 27.70 13.33 10.60
CA GLN A 211 28.59 14.47 10.83
C GLN A 211 30.06 14.03 10.99
N LYS A 212 30.31 13.01 11.81
CA LYS A 212 31.68 12.51 12.05
C LYS A 212 32.28 11.84 10.82
N THR A 213 31.48 11.15 10.02
CA THR A 213 31.91 10.56 8.75
C THR A 213 32.33 11.63 7.73
N ASP A 214 31.67 12.78 7.73
CA ASP A 214 31.97 13.87 6.81
C ASP A 214 33.16 14.74 7.29
N GLU A 215 33.28 14.94 8.60
CA GLU A 215 34.25 15.87 9.21
C GLU A 215 35.58 15.21 9.61
N ALA A 216 35.59 13.92 9.97
CA ALA A 216 36.75 13.25 10.52
C ALA A 216 37.20 12.07 9.62
N PRO A 217 38.31 12.22 8.85
CA PRO A 217 38.80 11.17 7.96
C PRO A 217 39.19 9.88 8.72
N ASP A 218 39.70 9.99 9.94
CA ASP A 218 40.04 8.81 10.77
C ASP A 218 38.79 8.06 11.27
N PHE A 219 37.69 8.79 11.53
CA PHE A 219 36.40 8.19 11.84
C PHE A 219 35.79 7.51 10.61
N LYS A 220 35.89 8.16 9.45
CA LYS A 220 35.50 7.58 8.16
C LYS A 220 36.30 6.31 7.85
N GLU A 221 37.59 6.29 8.14
CA GLU A 221 38.47 5.13 7.95
C GLU A 221 38.14 3.99 8.92
N PHE A 222 37.80 4.34 10.17
CA PHE A 222 37.31 3.39 11.18
C PHE A 222 35.96 2.76 10.79
N VAL A 223 35.05 3.51 10.15
CA VAL A 223 33.82 2.95 9.57
C VAL A 223 34.12 2.09 8.33
N LYS A 224 35.21 2.40 7.62
CA LYS A 224 35.74 1.66 6.46
C LYS A 224 36.68 0.49 6.82
N ILE A 225 36.55 -0.14 7.99
CA ILE A 225 37.26 -1.40 8.29
C ILE A 225 37.06 -2.44 7.17
N LEU A 226 35.94 -2.37 6.44
CA LEU A 226 35.68 -3.15 5.22
C LEU A 226 36.67 -2.91 4.07
N GLU A 227 37.05 -1.64 3.80
CA GLU A 227 37.94 -1.30 2.67
C GLU A 227 39.39 -1.73 2.91
N ASN A 228 39.80 -1.86 4.17
CA ASN A 228 41.13 -2.32 4.57
C ASN A 228 41.20 -3.82 4.92
N THR A 229 40.06 -4.52 4.85
CA THR A 229 40.00 -5.95 5.09
C THR A 229 39.96 -6.67 3.74
N PRO A 230 41.03 -7.40 3.35
CA PRO A 230 41.07 -8.12 2.08
C PRO A 230 39.89 -9.08 1.91
N GLU A 231 39.40 -9.31 0.69
CA GLU A 231 38.28 -10.24 0.43
C GLU A 231 38.53 -11.67 0.93
N ASN A 232 39.80 -12.08 1.04
CA ASN A 232 40.19 -13.39 1.56
C ASN A 232 40.34 -13.44 3.09
N HIS A 233 40.12 -12.34 3.79
CA HIS A 233 40.19 -12.27 5.24
C HIS A 233 38.92 -12.88 5.86
N PRO A 234 39.02 -13.72 6.91
CA PRO A 234 37.86 -14.39 7.52
C PRO A 234 36.80 -13.43 8.09
N ASP A 235 37.17 -12.17 8.33
CA ASP A 235 36.28 -11.13 8.87
C ASP A 235 35.57 -10.31 7.78
N HIS A 236 35.98 -10.40 6.51
CA HIS A 236 35.46 -9.57 5.41
C HIS A 236 33.94 -9.74 5.23
N SER A 237 33.46 -10.99 5.21
CA SER A 237 32.02 -11.28 5.07
C SER A 237 31.20 -10.79 6.27
N HIS A 238 31.78 -10.82 7.48
CA HIS A 238 31.12 -10.39 8.70
C HIS A 238 30.99 -8.87 8.76
N LEU A 239 32.06 -8.16 8.37
CA LEU A 239 32.07 -6.71 8.26
C LEU A 239 31.14 -6.20 7.17
N LYS A 240 31.03 -6.91 6.03
CA LYS A 240 30.13 -6.53 4.92
C LYS A 240 28.68 -6.60 5.39
N HIS A 241 28.31 -7.71 6.00
CA HIS A 241 26.99 -7.92 6.57
C HIS A 241 26.68 -6.92 7.69
N ALA A 242 27.66 -6.58 8.53
CA ALA A 242 27.49 -5.58 9.59
C ALA A 242 27.24 -4.17 9.04
N LEU A 243 27.93 -3.78 7.95
CA LEU A 243 27.73 -2.50 7.27
C LEU A 243 26.33 -2.42 6.64
N GLU A 244 25.91 -3.46 5.91
CA GLU A 244 24.57 -3.55 5.31
C GLU A 244 23.47 -3.43 6.37
N LYS A 245 23.63 -4.10 7.52
CA LYS A 245 22.69 -4.01 8.64
C LYS A 245 22.65 -2.61 9.26
N ALA A 246 23.79 -1.92 9.32
CA ALA A 246 23.84 -0.54 9.81
C ALA A 246 23.16 0.44 8.84
N GLU A 247 23.32 0.27 7.52
CA GLU A 247 22.66 1.07 6.50
C GLU A 247 21.15 0.83 6.47
N GLU A 248 20.72 -0.43 6.58
CA GLU A 248 19.31 -0.82 6.69
C GLU A 248 18.67 -0.18 7.93
N LEU A 249 19.35 -0.24 9.08
CA LEU A 249 18.90 0.39 10.31
C LEU A 249 18.77 1.92 10.13
N CYS A 250 19.79 2.58 9.58
CA CYS A 250 19.75 4.03 9.30
C CYS A 250 18.59 4.42 8.38
N SER A 251 18.31 3.62 7.34
CA SER A 251 17.18 3.83 6.44
C SER A 251 15.83 3.69 7.16
N GLN A 252 15.65 2.62 7.93
CA GLN A 252 14.44 2.38 8.71
C GLN A 252 14.22 3.48 9.77
N VAL A 253 15.30 3.93 10.43
CA VAL A 253 15.28 5.06 11.36
C VAL A 253 14.80 6.33 10.66
N ASN A 254 15.37 6.66 9.50
CA ASN A 254 15.04 7.87 8.75
C ASN A 254 13.58 7.87 8.28
N GLU A 255 13.10 6.74 7.76
CA GLU A 255 11.71 6.63 7.31
C GLU A 255 10.72 6.62 8.47
N GLY A 256 10.99 5.88 9.55
CA GLY A 256 10.15 5.92 10.75
C GLY A 256 10.02 7.33 11.35
N VAL A 257 11.06 8.14 11.20
CA VAL A 257 11.07 9.54 11.66
C VAL A 257 10.29 10.43 10.73
N ARG A 258 10.47 10.27 9.42
CA ARG A 258 9.67 10.98 8.42
C ARG A 258 8.18 10.69 8.60
N GLU A 259 7.82 9.44 8.87
CA GLU A 259 6.45 9.01 9.16
C GLU A 259 5.92 9.59 10.46
N LYS A 260 6.73 9.57 11.53
CA LYS A 260 6.35 10.15 12.82
C LYS A 260 6.13 11.67 12.71
N GLU A 261 7.04 12.40 12.07
CA GLU A 261 6.88 13.84 11.83
C GLU A 261 5.64 14.14 10.97
N ASN A 262 5.39 13.33 9.94
CA ASN A 262 4.17 13.45 9.13
C ASN A 262 2.93 13.27 10.01
N SER A 263 2.88 12.22 10.83
CA SER A 263 1.77 11.93 11.72
C SER A 263 1.54 13.07 12.71
N ASP A 264 2.59 13.58 13.37
CA ASP A 264 2.49 14.67 14.33
C ASP A 264 1.99 15.97 13.67
N ARG A 265 2.41 16.25 12.42
CA ARG A 265 1.88 17.40 11.64
C ARG A 265 0.40 17.22 11.30
N LEU A 266 -0.04 16.02 10.94
CA LEU A 266 -1.45 15.74 10.64
C LEU A 266 -2.33 15.87 11.88
N GLU A 267 -1.88 15.37 13.03
CA GLU A 267 -2.56 15.55 14.32
C GLU A 267 -2.65 17.03 14.71
N TRP A 268 -1.57 17.79 14.51
CA TRP A 268 -1.61 19.23 14.74
C TRP A 268 -2.66 19.90 13.84
N ILE A 269 -2.71 19.58 12.55
CA ILE A 269 -3.71 20.12 11.62
C ILE A 269 -5.13 19.73 12.06
N GLN A 270 -5.33 18.48 12.47
CA GLN A 270 -6.63 17.99 12.95
C GLN A 270 -7.17 18.81 14.13
N ALA A 271 -6.29 19.22 15.05
CA ALA A 271 -6.66 19.99 16.24
C ALA A 271 -6.82 21.50 16.00
N HIS A 272 -6.22 22.05 14.93
CA HIS A 272 -6.16 23.50 14.68
C HIS A 272 -6.95 23.97 13.45
N VAL A 273 -7.46 23.05 12.62
CA VAL A 273 -8.24 23.37 11.42
C VAL A 273 -9.69 22.93 11.57
N GLN A 274 -10.61 23.90 11.56
CA GLN A 274 -12.05 23.69 11.57
C GLN A 274 -12.58 23.46 10.15
N CYS A 275 -13.00 22.23 9.87
CA CYS A 275 -13.59 21.80 8.60
C CYS A 275 -15.11 21.64 8.73
N GLU A 276 -15.85 22.75 8.64
CA GLU A 276 -17.33 22.75 8.71
C GLU A 276 -17.97 22.64 7.32
N GLY A 277 -19.15 21.99 7.23
CA GLY A 277 -19.92 21.92 5.99
C GLY A 277 -19.45 20.88 4.98
N LEU A 278 -18.58 19.94 5.40
CA LEU A 278 -18.32 18.71 4.67
C LEU A 278 -19.41 17.67 4.99
N SER A 279 -19.73 16.81 4.03
CA SER A 279 -20.71 15.73 4.21
C SER A 279 -20.20 14.67 5.19
N GLU A 280 -18.88 14.48 5.30
CA GLU A 280 -18.21 13.59 6.25
C GLU A 280 -17.20 14.36 7.10
N GLN A 281 -16.83 13.76 8.23
CA GLN A 281 -15.77 14.30 9.08
C GLN A 281 -14.41 14.01 8.46
N LEU A 282 -13.68 15.07 8.12
CA LEU A 282 -12.33 14.94 7.60
C LEU A 282 -11.36 14.55 8.72
N VAL A 283 -10.84 13.33 8.64
CA VAL A 283 -9.72 12.85 9.47
C VAL A 283 -8.42 13.04 8.69
N PHE A 284 -7.48 13.84 9.21
CA PHE A 284 -6.23 14.13 8.50
C PHE A 284 -5.23 12.98 8.56
N ASN A 285 -5.08 12.36 9.73
CA ASN A 285 -4.16 11.25 9.97
C ASN A 285 -4.82 9.91 9.63
N SER A 286 -5.20 9.74 8.36
CA SER A 286 -5.90 8.56 7.85
C SER A 286 -5.33 8.06 6.52
N VAL A 287 -5.87 6.94 6.03
CA VAL A 287 -5.61 6.46 4.67
C VAL A 287 -6.47 7.23 3.67
N THR A 288 -5.92 7.49 2.49
CA THR A 288 -6.59 8.12 1.34
C THR A 288 -7.30 7.08 0.47
N ASN A 289 -8.11 7.50 -0.50
CA ASN A 289 -8.86 6.59 -1.39
C ASN A 289 -8.00 5.55 -2.15
N CYS A 290 -6.76 5.93 -2.51
CA CYS A 290 -5.90 5.08 -3.31
C CYS A 290 -4.39 5.33 -3.19
N LEU A 291 -3.93 6.32 -2.43
CA LEU A 291 -2.50 6.69 -2.33
C LEU A 291 -1.82 6.17 -1.06
N GLY A 292 -2.51 5.32 -0.28
CA GLY A 292 -2.05 4.91 1.04
C GLY A 292 -2.26 6.01 2.09
N PRO A 293 -1.46 6.05 3.17
CA PRO A 293 -1.56 7.06 4.22
C PRO A 293 -1.49 8.50 3.68
N ARG A 294 -2.27 9.40 4.26
CA ARG A 294 -2.18 10.83 3.92
C ARG A 294 -0.80 11.36 4.32
N LYS A 295 -0.19 12.12 3.43
CA LYS A 295 1.11 12.76 3.63
C LYS A 295 0.96 14.27 3.51
N PHE A 296 1.46 14.99 4.49
CA PHE A 296 1.60 16.44 4.45
C PHE A 296 2.81 16.82 3.58
N LEU A 297 2.59 17.66 2.55
CA LEU A 297 3.60 17.97 1.54
C LEU A 297 4.12 19.41 1.60
N HIS A 298 3.23 20.37 1.90
CA HIS A 298 3.58 21.79 1.97
C HIS A 298 2.54 22.61 2.73
N SER A 299 2.95 23.74 3.32
CA SER A 299 2.01 24.76 3.77
C SER A 299 2.63 26.16 3.68
N GLY A 300 1.77 27.17 3.69
CA GLY A 300 2.22 28.55 3.57
C GLY A 300 1.08 29.52 3.28
N LYS A 301 1.39 30.81 3.38
CA LYS A 301 0.44 31.86 3.06
C LYS A 301 0.24 31.97 1.56
N LEU A 302 -1.01 32.16 1.18
CA LEU A 302 -1.44 32.38 -0.19
C LEU A 302 -2.44 33.52 -0.22
N TYR A 303 -2.42 34.33 -1.26
CA TYR A 303 -3.33 35.46 -1.43
C TYR A 303 -4.16 35.25 -2.68
N LYS A 304 -5.47 35.53 -2.61
CA LYS A 304 -6.26 35.63 -3.84
C LYS A 304 -5.80 36.83 -4.66
N ALA A 305 -5.32 36.64 -5.89
CA ALA A 305 -4.75 37.74 -6.67
C ALA A 305 -5.73 38.93 -6.86
N LYS A 306 -7.02 38.66 -7.15
CA LYS A 306 -8.01 39.71 -7.40
C LYS A 306 -8.45 40.50 -6.16
N SER A 307 -8.59 39.84 -5.02
CA SER A 307 -9.16 40.45 -3.81
C SER A 307 -8.12 40.68 -2.70
N ASN A 308 -6.89 40.27 -2.95
CA ASN A 308 -5.78 40.18 -1.99
C ASN A 308 -6.16 39.53 -0.64
N LYS A 309 -7.17 38.65 -0.64
CA LYS A 309 -7.62 37.98 0.57
C LYS A 309 -6.54 36.99 1.01
N GLU A 310 -6.04 37.16 2.22
CA GLU A 310 -5.09 36.24 2.83
C GLU A 310 -5.77 34.91 3.15
N LEU A 311 -5.09 33.83 2.75
CA LEU A 311 -5.43 32.43 3.00
C LEU A 311 -4.17 31.72 3.49
N TYR A 312 -4.36 30.59 4.16
CA TYR A 312 -3.28 29.67 4.49
C TYR A 312 -3.57 28.32 3.84
N GLY A 313 -2.64 27.85 3.00
CA GLY A 313 -2.76 26.60 2.28
C GLY A 313 -2.09 25.45 3.02
N PHE A 314 -2.72 24.27 3.01
CA PHE A 314 -2.13 23.00 3.41
C PHE A 314 -2.26 22.02 2.24
N LEU A 315 -1.13 21.55 1.71
CA LEU A 315 -1.06 20.57 0.63
C LEU A 315 -0.82 19.18 1.20
N PHE A 316 -1.67 18.25 0.81
CA PHE A 316 -1.52 16.83 1.07
C PHE A 316 -1.28 16.08 -0.25
N ASN A 317 -0.97 14.78 -0.17
CA ASN A 317 -0.82 13.94 -1.35
C ASN A 317 -2.13 13.72 -2.13
N ASP A 318 -3.30 13.90 -1.50
CA ASP A 318 -4.62 13.69 -2.11
C ASP A 318 -5.40 14.99 -2.41
N PHE A 319 -5.26 16.03 -1.59
CA PHE A 319 -5.93 17.32 -1.83
C PHE A 319 -5.14 18.55 -1.37
N LEU A 320 -5.55 19.72 -1.86
CA LEU A 320 -5.18 21.04 -1.36
C LEU A 320 -6.31 21.63 -0.51
N LEU A 321 -6.00 21.98 0.73
CA LEU A 321 -6.90 22.66 1.66
C LEU A 321 -6.54 24.14 1.78
N LEU A 322 -7.52 25.01 1.52
CA LEU A 322 -7.38 26.46 1.72
C LEU A 322 -8.15 26.88 2.97
N THR A 323 -7.51 27.63 3.85
CA THR A 323 -8.07 28.07 5.13
C THR A 323 -7.94 29.58 5.32
N GLN A 324 -8.69 30.12 6.28
CA GLN A 324 -8.53 31.46 6.81
C GLN A 324 -8.01 31.38 8.24
N ILE A 325 -7.08 32.26 8.58
CA ILE A 325 -6.53 32.36 9.94
C ILE A 325 -7.53 33.15 10.80
N THR A 326 -7.98 32.52 11.89
CA THR A 326 -8.80 33.13 12.93
C THR A 326 -7.88 33.49 14.09
N LYS A 327 -7.61 34.78 14.28
CA LYS A 327 -6.77 35.27 15.39
C LYS A 327 -7.63 35.49 16.63
N PRO A 328 -7.28 34.94 17.80
CA PRO A 328 -7.89 35.33 19.06
C PRO A 328 -7.67 36.83 19.33
N LEU A 329 -8.65 37.50 19.95
CA LEU A 329 -8.52 38.91 20.37
C LEU A 329 -7.27 39.08 21.24
N GLY A 330 -6.34 39.96 20.84
CA GLY A 330 -5.12 40.29 21.60
C GLY A 330 -3.83 39.57 21.17
N SER A 331 -3.87 38.69 20.15
CA SER A 331 -2.65 38.04 19.62
C SER A 331 -1.87 38.97 18.68
N SER A 332 -0.69 39.40 19.12
CA SER A 332 0.30 40.14 18.31
C SER A 332 1.61 39.35 18.28
N GLY A 333 1.66 38.29 17.49
CA GLY A 333 2.86 37.48 17.29
C GLY A 333 2.86 36.76 15.94
N THR A 334 4.05 36.59 15.36
CA THR A 334 4.30 35.70 14.23
C THR A 334 4.39 34.26 14.75
N ASP A 335 3.25 33.64 15.07
CA ASP A 335 3.22 32.26 15.54
C ASP A 335 3.75 31.33 14.44
N LYS A 336 4.78 30.54 14.77
CA LYS A 336 5.29 29.49 13.89
C LYS A 336 4.25 28.38 13.76
N VAL A 337 3.90 28.02 12.53
CA VAL A 337 2.99 26.90 12.24
C VAL A 337 3.61 25.59 12.73
N PHE A 338 2.79 24.68 13.25
CA PHE A 338 3.19 23.44 13.95
C PHE A 338 3.89 23.63 15.30
N SER A 339 3.91 24.85 15.84
CA SER A 339 4.37 25.05 17.23
C SER A 339 3.30 24.58 18.22
N PRO A 340 3.67 23.83 19.29
CA PRO A 340 2.74 23.50 20.37
C PRO A 340 2.27 24.73 21.16
N LYS A 341 2.91 25.89 20.97
CA LYS A 341 2.52 27.17 21.58
C LYS A 341 1.64 28.03 20.67
N SER A 342 1.33 27.56 19.45
CA SER A 342 0.51 28.31 18.52
C SER A 342 -0.92 28.38 19.02
N ASN A 343 -1.47 29.60 19.12
CA ASN A 343 -2.88 29.81 19.45
C ASN A 343 -3.72 30.13 18.21
N LEU A 344 -3.16 29.98 17.02
CA LEU A 344 -3.86 30.24 15.77
C LEU A 344 -4.81 29.11 15.46
N GLN A 345 -6.07 29.47 15.20
CA GLN A 345 -7.08 28.56 14.70
C GLN A 345 -7.31 28.86 13.22
N TYR A 346 -7.53 27.83 12.43
CA TYR A 346 -7.74 27.94 11.00
C TYR A 346 -9.15 27.47 10.68
N LYS A 347 -9.86 28.20 9.82
CA LYS A 347 -11.18 27.81 9.35
C LYS A 347 -11.13 27.50 7.87
N MET A 348 -11.67 26.35 7.47
CA MET A 348 -11.76 25.96 6.07
C MET A 348 -12.44 27.06 5.25
N TYR A 349 -11.81 27.49 4.16
CA TYR A 349 -12.35 28.54 3.30
C TYR A 349 -13.39 28.01 2.32
N LYS A 350 -13.10 26.86 1.70
CA LYS A 350 -13.93 26.14 0.74
C LYS A 350 -13.64 24.65 0.85
N THR A 351 -14.51 23.84 0.25
CA THR A 351 -14.29 22.40 0.08
C THR A 351 -12.87 22.12 -0.44
N PRO A 352 -12.18 21.10 0.09
CA PRO A 352 -10.87 20.69 -0.38
C PRO A 352 -10.83 20.49 -1.91
N ILE A 353 -9.69 20.82 -2.50
CA ILE A 353 -9.46 20.73 -3.94
C ILE A 353 -8.67 19.44 -4.19
N PHE A 354 -9.33 18.39 -4.67
CA PHE A 354 -8.69 17.09 -4.88
C PHE A 354 -7.73 17.11 -6.05
N LEU A 355 -6.55 16.50 -5.89
CA LEU A 355 -5.46 16.64 -6.85
C LEU A 355 -5.65 15.79 -8.11
N ASN A 356 -6.52 14.77 -8.09
CA ASN A 356 -6.86 13.98 -9.28
C ASN A 356 -7.66 14.78 -10.34
N GLU A 357 -8.19 15.94 -9.97
CA GLU A 357 -8.97 16.83 -10.86
C GLU A 357 -8.36 18.24 -10.96
N VAL A 358 -7.08 18.39 -10.64
CA VAL A 358 -6.36 19.68 -10.68
C VAL A 358 -5.51 19.82 -11.92
N LEU A 359 -5.53 21.02 -12.51
CA LEU A 359 -4.53 21.48 -13.47
C LEU A 359 -3.88 22.77 -12.96
N VAL A 360 -2.57 22.76 -12.79
CA VAL A 360 -1.79 23.94 -12.41
C VAL A 360 -1.25 24.64 -13.65
N LYS A 361 -1.48 25.95 -13.76
CA LYS A 361 -0.97 26.77 -14.86
C LYS A 361 -0.24 27.99 -14.31
N LEU A 362 0.91 28.29 -14.90
CA LEU A 362 1.56 29.59 -14.72
C LEU A 362 0.84 30.65 -15.59
N PRO A 363 0.90 31.94 -15.22
CA PRO A 363 0.44 33.01 -16.09
C PRO A 363 1.18 33.01 -17.43
N THR A 364 0.57 33.63 -18.45
CA THR A 364 1.08 33.66 -19.84
C THR A 364 2.50 34.25 -19.95
N ASP A 365 2.87 35.13 -19.02
CA ASP A 365 4.24 35.58 -18.81
C ASP A 365 4.77 35.08 -17.44
N PRO A 366 5.46 33.93 -17.39
CA PRO A 366 6.02 33.39 -16.16
C PRO A 366 7.23 34.19 -15.63
N SER A 367 7.74 35.15 -16.41
CA SER A 367 8.86 36.04 -16.06
C SER A 367 8.43 37.34 -15.38
N GLY A 368 7.12 37.59 -15.29
CA GLY A 368 6.59 38.73 -14.54
C GLY A 368 6.98 38.67 -13.06
N ASP A 369 7.23 39.84 -12.46
CA ASP A 369 7.68 39.99 -11.08
C ASP A 369 6.67 39.48 -10.03
N GLU A 370 5.42 39.22 -10.43
CA GLU A 370 4.38 38.78 -9.51
C GLU A 370 4.37 37.25 -9.31
N PRO A 371 4.42 36.75 -8.06
CA PRO A 371 4.47 35.32 -7.75
C PRO A 371 3.09 34.64 -7.85
N ILE A 372 2.42 34.79 -9.00
CA ILE A 372 1.06 34.29 -9.26
C ILE A 372 1.07 32.94 -9.96
N PHE A 373 0.10 32.09 -9.64
CA PHE A 373 -0.22 30.85 -10.34
C PHE A 373 -1.72 30.58 -10.33
N HIS A 374 -2.16 29.71 -11.24
CA HIS A 374 -3.56 29.34 -11.40
C HIS A 374 -3.75 27.85 -11.10
N ILE A 375 -4.83 27.54 -10.37
CA ILE A 375 -5.31 26.17 -10.17
C ILE A 375 -6.68 26.08 -10.83
N SER A 376 -6.82 25.23 -11.84
CA SER A 376 -8.11 24.83 -12.40
C SER A 376 -8.55 23.54 -11.74
N HIS A 377 -9.78 23.50 -11.24
CA HIS A 377 -10.38 22.31 -10.64
C HIS A 377 -11.84 22.21 -11.05
N ILE A 378 -12.15 21.21 -11.88
CA ILE A 378 -13.46 21.04 -12.53
C ILE A 378 -13.86 22.37 -13.23
N ASP A 379 -14.97 22.99 -12.83
CA ASP A 379 -15.50 24.23 -13.41
C ASP A 379 -15.04 25.50 -12.69
N ARG A 380 -13.99 25.42 -11.86
CA ARG A 380 -13.49 26.54 -11.05
C ARG A 380 -12.03 26.83 -11.33
N VAL A 381 -11.71 28.13 -11.42
CA VAL A 381 -10.32 28.61 -11.53
C VAL A 381 -9.98 29.47 -10.32
N TYR A 382 -8.96 29.05 -9.58
CA TYR A 382 -8.37 29.80 -8.49
C TYR A 382 -7.13 30.52 -9.01
N THR A 383 -7.06 31.84 -8.81
CA THR A 383 -5.86 32.63 -9.08
C THR A 383 -5.24 33.04 -7.75
N LEU A 384 -4.07 32.47 -7.46
CA LEU A 384 -3.39 32.57 -6.18
C LEU A 384 -2.02 33.25 -6.36
N ARG A 385 -1.62 34.03 -5.36
CA ARG A 385 -0.33 34.71 -5.28
C ARG A 385 0.41 34.19 -4.05
N ALA A 386 1.63 33.70 -4.22
CA ALA A 386 2.50 33.28 -3.14
C ALA A 386 3.26 34.48 -2.54
N GLU A 387 4.00 34.27 -1.45
CA GLU A 387 4.81 35.33 -0.82
C GLU A 387 6.05 35.69 -1.64
N SER A 388 6.58 34.74 -2.41
CA SER A 388 7.77 34.91 -3.25
C SER A 388 7.71 34.05 -4.51
N ILE A 389 8.59 34.34 -5.47
CA ILE A 389 8.75 33.54 -6.70
C ILE A 389 9.19 32.11 -6.36
N ASN A 390 10.03 31.95 -5.32
CA ASN A 390 10.47 30.65 -4.83
C ASN A 390 9.28 29.85 -4.29
N GLU A 391 8.44 30.47 -3.45
CA GLU A 391 7.24 29.82 -2.93
C GLU A 391 6.26 29.47 -4.05
N ARG A 392 6.01 30.38 -5.01
CA ARG A 392 5.20 30.09 -6.20
C ARG A 392 5.70 28.82 -6.89
N THR A 393 7.00 28.75 -7.12
CA THR A 393 7.63 27.62 -7.81
C THR A 393 7.49 26.33 -7.01
N ALA A 394 7.72 26.38 -5.69
CA ALA A 394 7.53 25.23 -4.80
C ALA A 394 6.08 24.72 -4.78
N TRP A 395 5.09 25.63 -4.66
CA TRP A 395 3.68 25.28 -4.73
C TRP A 395 3.32 24.61 -6.05
N VAL A 396 3.73 25.19 -7.19
CA VAL A 396 3.44 24.66 -8.52
C VAL A 396 4.05 23.27 -8.71
N GLN A 397 5.33 23.10 -8.37
CA GLN A 397 6.03 21.81 -8.51
C GLN A 397 5.40 20.72 -7.63
N LYS A 398 5.15 21.00 -6.35
CA LYS A 398 4.60 20.03 -5.41
C LYS A 398 3.16 19.63 -5.76
N ILE A 399 2.30 20.59 -6.12
CA ILE A 399 0.92 20.28 -6.55
C ILE A 399 0.94 19.43 -7.81
N LYS A 400 1.78 19.79 -8.80
CA LYS A 400 1.87 19.06 -10.07
C LYS A 400 2.35 17.62 -9.85
N ALA A 401 3.44 17.43 -9.11
CA ALA A 401 3.98 16.10 -8.80
C ALA A 401 2.97 15.23 -8.04
N ALA A 402 2.30 15.78 -7.03
CA ALA A 402 1.28 15.04 -6.27
C ALA A 402 0.03 14.72 -7.11
N SER A 403 -0.41 15.63 -7.98
CA SER A 403 -1.51 15.41 -8.92
C SER A 403 -1.19 14.32 -9.93
N GLU A 404 -0.01 14.35 -10.54
CA GLU A 404 0.46 13.33 -11.50
C GLU A 404 0.52 11.95 -10.85
N LEU A 405 1.11 11.85 -9.66
CA LEU A 405 1.16 10.61 -8.88
C LEU A 405 -0.24 10.09 -8.53
N TYR A 406 -1.16 10.98 -8.16
CA TYR A 406 -2.55 10.59 -7.89
C TYR A 406 -3.19 9.99 -9.14
N ILE A 407 -3.18 10.74 -10.25
CA ILE A 407 -3.80 10.31 -11.51
C ILE A 407 -3.22 8.97 -11.99
N GLU A 408 -1.90 8.79 -11.91
CA GLU A 408 -1.25 7.54 -12.30
C GLU A 408 -1.66 6.37 -11.40
N THR A 409 -1.72 6.59 -10.08
CA THR A 409 -2.11 5.55 -9.12
C THR A 409 -3.56 5.14 -9.29
N GLU A 410 -4.46 6.11 -9.51
CA GLU A 410 -5.87 5.84 -9.76
C GLU A 410 -6.08 5.09 -11.08
N LYS A 411 -5.31 5.44 -12.13
CA LYS A 411 -5.30 4.72 -13.41
C LYS A 411 -4.86 3.26 -13.22
N LYS A 412 -3.75 3.02 -12.52
CA LYS A 412 -3.26 1.66 -12.20
C LYS A 412 -4.29 0.86 -11.41
N LYS A 413 -5.00 1.49 -10.45
CA LYS A 413 -6.09 0.85 -9.68
C LYS A 413 -7.24 0.42 -10.59
N ARG A 414 -7.67 1.29 -11.51
CA ARG A 414 -8.72 0.97 -12.50
C ARG A 414 -8.29 -0.16 -13.44
N GLU A 415 -7.06 -0.11 -13.96
CA GLU A 415 -6.52 -1.16 -14.83
C GLU A 415 -6.43 -2.52 -14.13
N LYS A 416 -5.97 -2.57 -12.87
CA LYS A 416 -5.97 -3.79 -12.06
C LYS A 416 -7.38 -4.34 -11.83
N ALA A 417 -8.37 -3.48 -11.59
CA ALA A 417 -9.77 -3.91 -11.47
C ALA A 417 -10.30 -4.51 -12.78
N TYR A 418 -10.01 -3.89 -13.93
CA TYR A 418 -10.38 -4.43 -15.24
C TYR A 418 -9.67 -5.74 -15.56
N LEU A 419 -8.37 -5.85 -15.28
CA LEU A 419 -7.58 -7.05 -15.58
C LEU A 419 -7.92 -8.20 -14.62
N GLY A 420 -8.20 -7.92 -13.36
CA GLY A 420 -8.73 -8.91 -12.41
C GLY A 420 -10.05 -9.49 -12.89
N ASN A 421 -10.98 -8.64 -13.34
CA ASN A 421 -12.25 -9.08 -13.93
C ASN A 421 -12.05 -9.89 -15.23
N ALA A 422 -11.08 -9.51 -16.07
CA ALA A 422 -10.75 -10.22 -17.31
C ALA A 422 -10.04 -11.57 -17.09
N LEU A 423 -9.12 -11.66 -16.12
CA LEU A 423 -8.42 -12.91 -15.78
C LEU A 423 -9.36 -13.92 -15.12
N LEU A 424 -10.28 -13.47 -14.25
CA LEU A 424 -11.36 -14.32 -13.74
C LEU A 424 -12.28 -14.82 -14.87
N SER A 425 -12.54 -14.00 -15.90
CA SER A 425 -13.31 -14.44 -17.07
C SER A 425 -12.59 -15.50 -17.91
N ARG A 426 -11.24 -15.45 -17.97
CA ARG A 426 -10.40 -16.41 -18.71
C ARG A 426 -10.12 -17.69 -17.94
N ALA A 427 -9.94 -17.64 -16.62
CA ALA A 427 -9.76 -18.81 -15.78
C ALA A 427 -11.00 -19.74 -15.76
N GLN A 428 -12.18 -19.21 -16.09
CA GLN A 428 -13.42 -19.97 -16.22
C GLN A 428 -13.71 -20.48 -17.65
N GLY A 429 -12.85 -20.17 -18.62
CA GLY A 429 -12.85 -20.81 -19.93
C GLY A 429 -11.83 -21.94 -19.93
N GLY A 430 -12.25 -23.17 -19.64
CA GLY A 430 -11.39 -24.35 -19.71
C GLY A 430 -10.69 -24.48 -21.07
N PRO A 431 -9.51 -25.13 -21.13
CA PRO A 431 -8.73 -25.22 -22.36
C PRO A 431 -9.53 -25.94 -23.44
N ARG A 432 -9.90 -25.24 -24.51
CA ARG A 432 -10.39 -25.89 -25.72
C ARG A 432 -9.17 -26.30 -26.54
N ASP A 433 -8.94 -27.60 -26.60
CA ASP A 433 -8.15 -28.23 -27.66
C ASP A 433 -8.73 -27.80 -29.01
N LEU A 434 -8.02 -26.94 -29.71
CA LEU A 434 -8.18 -26.76 -31.15
C LEU A 434 -6.79 -26.73 -31.76
N GLY A 435 -6.34 -27.91 -32.20
CA GLY A 435 -5.30 -28.02 -33.21
C GLY A 435 -5.73 -27.20 -34.43
N GLY A 436 -4.90 -26.25 -34.84
CA GLY A 436 -5.26 -25.36 -35.93
C GLY A 436 -4.28 -24.22 -36.12
N ARG A 437 -3.24 -24.52 -36.89
CA ARG A 437 -2.22 -23.61 -37.43
C ARG A 437 -2.82 -22.31 -37.97
N ALA A 438 -2.44 -21.16 -37.41
CA ALA A 438 -2.54 -19.86 -38.07
C ALA A 438 -1.43 -18.93 -37.58
N THR A 439 -0.35 -18.89 -38.34
CA THR A 439 0.63 -17.81 -38.34
C THR A 439 -0.02 -16.54 -38.87
N GLN A 440 -0.03 -15.45 -38.11
CA GLN A 440 0.00 -14.11 -38.70
C GLN A 440 0.53 -13.05 -37.72
N SER A 441 1.60 -12.42 -38.19
CA SER A 441 2.31 -11.26 -37.69
C SER A 441 1.40 -10.04 -37.46
N ILE A 442 1.60 -9.34 -36.35
CA ILE A 442 1.05 -8.00 -36.10
C ILE A 442 2.01 -6.96 -36.69
N PRO A 443 1.59 -6.07 -37.61
CA PRO A 443 2.38 -4.91 -37.97
C PRO A 443 2.16 -3.77 -36.96
N VAL A 444 3.27 -3.13 -36.58
CA VAL A 444 3.31 -1.88 -35.83
C VAL A 444 2.94 -0.74 -36.78
N SER A 445 1.83 -0.05 -36.56
CA SER A 445 1.57 1.29 -37.11
C SER A 445 0.52 2.02 -36.30
N LEU A 446 0.85 3.25 -35.91
CA LEU A 446 -0.04 4.20 -35.25
C LEU A 446 -1.30 4.51 -36.09
N GLY A 447 -2.41 4.73 -35.38
CA GLY A 447 -3.55 5.52 -35.86
C GLY A 447 -4.78 4.72 -36.23
N LEU A 448 -5.70 4.54 -35.27
CA LEU A 448 -7.18 4.49 -35.41
C LEU A 448 -7.83 3.95 -34.11
N GLU A 449 -7.65 4.65 -32.99
CA GLU A 449 -8.18 4.22 -31.67
C GLU A 449 -9.68 4.49 -31.43
N HIS A 450 -10.40 5.16 -32.33
CA HIS A 450 -11.82 5.47 -32.06
C HIS A 450 -12.82 4.43 -32.60
N VAL A 451 -12.47 3.64 -33.62
CA VAL A 451 -13.42 2.68 -34.24
C VAL A 451 -13.35 1.29 -33.59
N HIS A 452 -12.19 0.87 -33.10
CA HIS A 452 -12.03 -0.43 -32.43
C HIS A 452 -12.67 -0.50 -31.04
N ALA A 453 -12.80 0.62 -30.33
CA ALA A 453 -13.54 0.67 -29.07
C ALA A 453 -15.05 0.49 -29.31
N GLN A 454 -15.63 1.11 -30.34
CA GLN A 454 -17.04 0.89 -30.70
C GLN A 454 -17.30 -0.51 -31.25
N ILE A 455 -16.37 -1.09 -32.04
CA ILE A 455 -16.50 -2.47 -32.52
C ILE A 455 -16.33 -3.48 -31.38
N LYS A 456 -15.47 -3.23 -30.38
CA LYS A 456 -15.38 -4.07 -29.16
C LYS A 456 -16.59 -3.91 -28.24
N TRP A 457 -17.14 -2.70 -28.10
CA TRP A 457 -18.41 -2.48 -27.38
C TRP A 457 -19.59 -3.21 -28.05
N GLN A 458 -19.58 -3.38 -29.38
CA GLN A 458 -20.56 -4.20 -30.10
C GLN A 458 -20.23 -5.71 -30.09
N GLN A 459 -18.95 -6.12 -30.06
CA GLN A 459 -18.55 -7.53 -29.98
C GLN A 459 -18.66 -8.13 -28.58
N VAL A 460 -18.57 -7.35 -27.50
CA VAL A 460 -18.89 -7.80 -26.13
C VAL A 460 -20.40 -8.08 -25.97
N ARG A 461 -21.25 -7.44 -26.79
CA ARG A 461 -22.67 -7.83 -26.91
C ARG A 461 -22.89 -9.14 -27.69
N SER A 462 -21.86 -9.69 -28.33
CA SER A 462 -21.98 -10.79 -29.29
C SER A 462 -21.07 -11.99 -28.99
N GLN A 463 -20.61 -12.18 -27.75
CA GLN A 463 -20.30 -13.53 -27.32
C GLN A 463 -21.63 -14.21 -27.00
N ARG A 464 -22.01 -15.23 -27.79
CA ARG A 464 -23.12 -16.12 -27.43
C ARG A 464 -22.89 -16.59 -26.01
N ALA A 465 -23.78 -16.20 -25.10
CA ALA A 465 -23.73 -16.57 -23.69
C ALA A 465 -23.83 -18.09 -23.59
N THR A 466 -22.71 -18.77 -23.33
CA THR A 466 -22.68 -20.19 -22.97
C THR A 466 -22.97 -20.35 -21.48
N GLY A 467 -24.03 -19.69 -21.01
CA GLY A 467 -24.54 -19.87 -19.65
C GLY A 467 -25.76 -20.78 -19.68
N ILE A 468 -26.07 -21.43 -18.56
CA ILE A 468 -27.26 -22.29 -18.40
C ILE A 468 -28.51 -21.49 -18.03
N GLY A 469 -28.38 -20.16 -17.89
CA GLY A 469 -29.48 -19.26 -17.57
C GLY A 469 -29.03 -17.82 -17.31
N ARG A 470 -29.98 -17.01 -16.85
CA ARG A 470 -29.77 -15.65 -16.36
C ARG A 470 -30.52 -15.43 -15.04
N LEU A 471 -29.96 -14.58 -14.19
CA LEU A 471 -30.59 -14.07 -12.99
C LEU A 471 -30.79 -12.56 -13.16
N MET A 472 -32.04 -12.11 -13.12
CA MET A 472 -32.38 -10.69 -12.99
C MET A 472 -32.46 -10.34 -11.51
N VAL A 473 -31.73 -9.30 -11.10
CA VAL A 473 -31.70 -8.82 -9.71
C VAL A 473 -32.18 -7.37 -9.71
N ASN A 474 -33.19 -7.08 -8.89
CA ASN A 474 -33.59 -5.72 -8.55
C ASN A 474 -33.25 -5.45 -7.08
N VAL A 475 -32.28 -4.59 -6.84
CA VAL A 475 -31.95 -4.08 -5.50
C VAL A 475 -32.94 -2.97 -5.18
N VAL A 476 -33.91 -3.28 -4.31
CA VAL A 476 -35.08 -2.42 -4.06
C VAL A 476 -34.69 -1.32 -3.07
N GLU A 477 -34.42 -1.70 -1.83
CA GLU A 477 -34.13 -0.77 -0.74
C GLU A 477 -33.27 -1.40 0.36
N GLY A 478 -32.62 -0.55 1.14
CA GLY A 478 -32.00 -0.91 2.42
C GLY A 478 -32.89 -0.43 3.56
N ILE A 479 -32.88 -1.14 4.68
CA ILE A 479 -33.69 -0.84 5.85
C ILE A 479 -32.78 -0.77 7.08
N GLU A 480 -32.88 0.31 7.85
CA GLU A 480 -32.16 0.53 9.11
C GLU A 480 -30.66 0.21 9.05
N LEU A 481 -30.02 0.63 7.96
CA LEU A 481 -28.58 0.43 7.76
C LEU A 481 -27.77 1.02 8.92
N LYS A 482 -26.59 0.43 9.17
CA LYS A 482 -25.62 0.94 10.15
C LYS A 482 -25.32 2.42 9.88
N PRO A 483 -25.52 3.33 10.87
CA PRO A 483 -25.11 4.71 10.74
C PRO A 483 -23.58 4.82 10.77
N CYS A 484 -22.99 5.51 9.78
CA CYS A 484 -21.53 5.69 9.69
C CYS A 484 -21.09 7.14 9.96
N ARG A 485 -21.94 8.13 9.67
CA ARG A 485 -21.57 9.55 9.79
C ARG A 485 -21.95 10.13 11.14
N SER A 486 -21.28 11.22 11.54
CA SER A 486 -21.44 11.90 12.83
C SER A 486 -22.85 12.43 13.13
N HIS A 487 -23.65 12.70 12.09
CA HIS A 487 -25.06 13.09 12.21
C HIS A 487 -26.04 11.89 12.24
N GLY A 488 -25.52 10.66 12.33
CA GLY A 488 -26.31 9.44 12.48
C GLY A 488 -26.97 8.95 11.18
N LYS A 489 -26.43 9.32 10.02
CA LYS A 489 -26.91 8.87 8.69
C LYS A 489 -25.74 8.32 7.87
N SER A 490 -26.03 7.92 6.64
CA SER A 490 -25.09 7.26 5.71
C SER A 490 -25.40 7.68 4.27
N ASN A 491 -24.43 7.58 3.36
CA ASN A 491 -24.59 7.70 1.91
C ASN A 491 -24.40 6.34 1.23
N PRO A 492 -25.35 5.41 1.35
CA PRO A 492 -25.14 4.03 0.97
C PRO A 492 -25.26 3.77 -0.54
N TYR A 493 -24.44 2.85 -1.04
CA TYR A 493 -24.58 2.21 -2.35
C TYR A 493 -24.35 0.70 -2.22
N CYS A 494 -24.79 -0.07 -3.21
CA CYS A 494 -24.60 -1.53 -3.24
C CYS A 494 -23.66 -1.93 -4.36
N GLU A 495 -22.77 -2.87 -4.06
CA GLU A 495 -22.03 -3.67 -5.01
C GLU A 495 -22.66 -5.07 -5.05
N VAL A 496 -23.10 -5.50 -6.23
CA VAL A 496 -23.74 -6.80 -6.48
C VAL A 496 -22.84 -7.62 -7.38
N THR A 497 -22.36 -8.76 -6.91
CA THR A 497 -21.41 -9.61 -7.63
C THR A 497 -21.91 -11.05 -7.76
N MET A 498 -21.57 -11.69 -8.88
CA MET A 498 -21.79 -13.12 -9.11
C MET A 498 -20.68 -13.66 -10.01
N GLY A 499 -19.75 -14.40 -9.40
CA GLY A 499 -18.51 -14.80 -10.07
C GLY A 499 -17.68 -13.58 -10.49
N SER A 500 -17.38 -13.45 -11.79
CA SER A 500 -16.63 -12.31 -12.36
C SER A 500 -17.51 -11.11 -12.76
N GLN A 501 -18.83 -11.20 -12.60
CA GLN A 501 -19.76 -10.13 -12.96
C GLN A 501 -20.00 -9.23 -11.75
N CYS A 502 -19.98 -7.91 -11.94
CA CYS A 502 -20.16 -6.91 -10.88
C CYS A 502 -21.03 -5.74 -11.38
N HIS A 503 -21.96 -5.30 -10.54
CA HIS A 503 -22.81 -4.13 -10.75
C HIS A 503 -22.85 -3.25 -9.51
N ILE A 504 -22.76 -1.93 -9.70
CA ILE A 504 -22.79 -0.94 -8.61
C ILE A 504 -24.02 -0.06 -8.76
N THR A 505 -24.77 0.14 -7.67
CA THR A 505 -25.93 1.04 -7.66
C THR A 505 -25.52 2.51 -7.49
N LYS A 506 -26.47 3.42 -7.71
CA LYS A 506 -26.25 4.84 -7.37
C LYS A 506 -26.15 5.00 -5.86
N THR A 507 -25.28 5.89 -5.41
CA THR A 507 -25.26 6.34 -4.02
C THR A 507 -26.50 7.19 -3.72
N ILE A 508 -27.20 6.89 -2.63
CA ILE A 508 -28.30 7.70 -2.10
C ILE A 508 -27.76 8.45 -0.89
N GLN A 509 -28.03 9.76 -0.79
CA GLN A 509 -27.44 10.61 0.23
C GLN A 509 -28.29 10.63 1.51
N ASP A 510 -27.62 10.77 2.66
CA ASP A 510 -28.16 11.14 3.98
C ASP A 510 -29.34 10.27 4.45
N THR A 511 -29.23 8.95 4.32
CA THR A 511 -30.30 8.02 4.67
C THR A 511 -29.79 6.67 5.16
N LEU A 512 -30.51 6.09 6.13
CA LEU A 512 -30.35 4.69 6.54
C LEU A 512 -31.37 3.77 5.86
N ASN A 513 -32.28 4.34 5.05
CA ASN A 513 -33.33 3.62 4.33
C ASN A 513 -33.31 4.01 2.84
N PRO A 514 -32.23 3.73 2.11
CA PRO A 514 -32.09 4.10 0.71
C PRO A 514 -33.03 3.29 -0.19
N LYS A 515 -33.65 3.94 -1.18
CA LYS A 515 -34.44 3.27 -2.22
C LYS A 515 -33.71 3.32 -3.55
N TRP A 516 -33.01 2.24 -3.89
CA TRP A 516 -32.20 2.19 -5.10
C TRP A 516 -33.00 1.85 -6.36
N ASN A 517 -33.94 0.90 -6.26
CA ASN A 517 -34.70 0.36 -7.39
C ASN A 517 -33.81 0.07 -8.62
N SER A 518 -32.66 -0.54 -8.39
CA SER A 518 -31.62 -0.73 -9.40
C SER A 518 -31.68 -2.14 -9.95
N ASN A 519 -31.83 -2.26 -11.27
CA ASN A 519 -31.88 -3.55 -11.95
C ASN A 519 -30.51 -3.91 -12.55
N CYS A 520 -30.07 -5.13 -12.32
CA CYS A 520 -28.90 -5.74 -12.96
C CYS A 520 -29.22 -7.17 -13.42
N GLN A 521 -28.43 -7.67 -14.37
CA GLN A 521 -28.58 -8.99 -14.95
C GLN A 521 -27.25 -9.73 -14.87
N PHE A 522 -27.31 -10.98 -14.43
CA PHE A 522 -26.16 -11.87 -14.38
C PHE A 522 -26.42 -13.10 -15.24
N PHE A 523 -25.40 -13.57 -15.97
CA PHE A 523 -25.43 -14.86 -16.66
C PHE A 523 -24.93 -15.96 -15.74
N ILE A 524 -25.61 -17.10 -15.75
CA ILE A 524 -25.32 -18.22 -14.86
C ILE A 524 -24.51 -19.25 -15.61
N ARG A 525 -23.39 -19.68 -15.03
CA ARG A 525 -22.55 -20.74 -15.58
C ARG A 525 -22.74 -22.07 -14.89
N ASP A 526 -22.87 -22.05 -13.56
CA ASP A 526 -23.05 -23.24 -12.73
C ASP A 526 -24.01 -22.91 -11.58
N LEU A 527 -25.16 -23.57 -11.58
CA LEU A 527 -26.23 -23.30 -10.63
C LEU A 527 -25.88 -23.71 -9.19
N GLU A 528 -25.03 -24.73 -9.02
CA GLU A 528 -24.68 -25.29 -7.72
C GLU A 528 -23.51 -24.53 -7.07
N GLN A 529 -22.62 -23.96 -7.89
CA GLN A 529 -21.41 -23.28 -7.42
C GLN A 529 -21.56 -21.75 -7.33
N GLU A 530 -22.42 -21.13 -8.14
CA GLU A 530 -22.52 -19.67 -8.15
C GLU A 530 -23.29 -19.11 -6.95
N VAL A 531 -22.73 -18.02 -6.41
CA VAL A 531 -23.25 -17.27 -5.27
C VAL A 531 -23.42 -15.81 -5.69
N LEU A 532 -24.60 -15.26 -5.43
CA LEU A 532 -24.87 -13.82 -5.53
C LEU A 532 -24.45 -13.16 -4.22
N CYS A 533 -23.46 -12.27 -4.27
CA CYS A 533 -23.03 -11.48 -3.13
C CYS A 533 -23.56 -10.05 -3.29
N ILE A 534 -24.08 -9.49 -2.21
CA ILE A 534 -24.54 -8.09 -2.16
C ILE A 534 -23.86 -7.44 -0.97
N THR A 535 -23.01 -6.46 -1.27
CA THR A 535 -22.28 -5.69 -0.26
C THR A 535 -22.75 -4.25 -0.29
N VAL A 536 -23.03 -3.68 0.88
CA VAL A 536 -23.42 -2.28 1.03
C VAL A 536 -22.24 -1.51 1.58
N PHE A 537 -21.96 -0.36 0.96
CA PHE A 537 -20.85 0.52 1.33
C PHE A 537 -21.36 1.95 1.54
N GLU A 538 -20.70 2.67 2.44
CA GLU A 538 -20.77 4.11 2.61
C GLU A 538 -19.88 4.75 1.56
N ARG A 539 -20.40 5.72 0.80
CA ARG A 539 -19.56 6.47 -0.15
C ARG A 539 -18.77 7.54 0.59
N ASP A 540 -17.45 7.41 0.67
CA ASP A 540 -16.56 8.41 1.25
C ASP A 540 -15.75 9.14 0.18
N GLN A 541 -15.47 10.42 0.43
CA GLN A 541 -14.68 11.27 -0.46
C GLN A 541 -13.20 11.32 -0.07
N PHE A 542 -12.88 11.24 1.22
CA PHE A 542 -11.52 11.45 1.72
C PHE A 542 -10.79 10.16 2.13
N SER A 543 -11.52 9.05 2.24
CA SER A 543 -11.02 7.74 2.70
C SER A 543 -11.71 6.62 1.92
N PRO A 544 -11.15 5.40 1.90
CA PRO A 544 -11.84 4.25 1.34
C PRO A 544 -13.25 4.08 1.93
N ASP A 545 -14.19 3.70 1.07
CA ASP A 545 -15.61 3.53 1.39
C ASP A 545 -15.82 2.57 2.59
N ASP A 546 -16.51 3.03 3.64
CA ASP A 546 -16.79 2.21 4.81
C ASP A 546 -17.76 1.05 4.51
N PHE A 547 -17.49 -0.11 5.10
CA PHE A 547 -18.36 -1.28 4.98
C PHE A 547 -19.63 -1.15 5.84
N LEU A 548 -20.79 -1.28 5.20
CA LEU A 548 -22.11 -1.21 5.84
C LEU A 548 -22.83 -2.56 5.92
N GLY A 549 -22.16 -3.66 5.55
CA GLY A 549 -22.67 -5.01 5.68
C GLY A 549 -22.75 -5.76 4.36
N ARG A 550 -22.84 -7.10 4.44
CA ARG A 550 -23.01 -7.94 3.24
C ARG A 550 -23.96 -9.10 3.46
N THR A 551 -24.53 -9.60 2.37
CA THR A 551 -25.31 -10.84 2.35
C THR A 551 -24.99 -11.64 1.11
N GLU A 552 -25.21 -12.95 1.18
CA GLU A 552 -24.87 -13.91 0.13
C GLU A 552 -26.04 -14.86 -0.08
N ILE A 553 -26.33 -15.18 -1.35
CA ILE A 553 -27.42 -16.08 -1.73
C ILE A 553 -26.89 -17.06 -2.77
N ARG A 554 -26.95 -18.37 -2.49
CA ARG A 554 -26.63 -19.38 -3.51
C ARG A 554 -27.71 -19.39 -4.58
N VAL A 555 -27.30 -19.49 -5.85
CA VAL A 555 -28.25 -19.50 -6.97
C VAL A 555 -29.17 -20.72 -6.91
N ALA A 556 -28.67 -21.88 -6.42
CA ALA A 556 -29.47 -23.06 -6.14
C ALA A 556 -30.63 -22.80 -5.16
N ASP A 557 -30.42 -21.99 -4.13
CA ASP A 557 -31.46 -21.64 -3.15
C ASP A 557 -32.54 -20.74 -3.79
N ILE A 558 -32.14 -19.84 -4.70
CA ILE A 558 -33.07 -19.02 -5.48
C ILE A 558 -33.98 -19.92 -6.33
N LYS A 559 -33.41 -20.92 -7.02
CA LYS A 559 -34.18 -21.89 -7.82
C LYS A 559 -35.21 -22.64 -6.96
N LYS A 560 -34.79 -23.10 -5.78
CA LYS A 560 -35.65 -23.82 -4.84
C LYS A 560 -36.80 -22.95 -4.34
N ASP A 561 -36.52 -21.70 -4.01
CA ASP A 561 -37.52 -20.77 -3.47
C ASP A 561 -38.48 -20.25 -4.55
N GLN A 562 -38.00 -20.06 -5.79
CA GLN A 562 -38.81 -19.62 -6.92
C GLN A 562 -39.76 -20.72 -7.39
N GLY A 563 -39.27 -21.96 -7.54
CA GLY A 563 -40.06 -23.06 -8.08
C GLY A 563 -40.69 -22.71 -9.44
N SER A 564 -42.02 -22.86 -9.56
CA SER A 564 -42.81 -22.45 -10.74
C SER A 564 -43.53 -21.11 -10.56
N LYS A 565 -43.31 -20.43 -9.43
CA LYS A 565 -43.87 -19.12 -9.15
C LYS A 565 -42.89 -18.08 -9.68
N GLY A 566 -43.38 -16.92 -10.11
CA GLY A 566 -42.56 -15.87 -10.73
C GLY A 566 -41.49 -15.29 -9.78
N PRO A 567 -41.00 -14.07 -10.05
CA PRO A 567 -39.89 -13.48 -9.29
C PRO A 567 -40.09 -13.51 -7.76
N VAL A 568 -39.07 -13.91 -7.02
CA VAL A 568 -39.06 -13.98 -5.55
C VAL A 568 -38.56 -12.68 -4.97
N THR A 569 -39.21 -12.19 -3.90
CA THR A 569 -38.70 -11.05 -3.13
C THR A 569 -38.19 -11.54 -1.78
N LYS A 570 -36.98 -11.14 -1.39
CA LYS A 570 -36.37 -11.48 -0.11
C LYS A 570 -36.00 -10.20 0.65
N CYS A 571 -36.26 -10.19 1.95
CA CYS A 571 -35.62 -9.28 2.89
C CYS A 571 -34.51 -10.05 3.60
N LEU A 572 -33.28 -9.56 3.53
CA LEU A 572 -32.09 -10.27 4.01
C LEU A 572 -31.34 -9.42 5.01
N LEU A 573 -30.90 -10.03 6.11
CA LEU A 573 -30.01 -9.39 7.06
C LEU A 573 -28.64 -9.16 6.43
N LEU A 574 -28.07 -7.99 6.72
CA LEU A 574 -26.68 -7.69 6.42
C LEU A 574 -25.79 -8.19 7.56
N HIS A 575 -24.83 -9.04 7.22
CA HIS A 575 -23.89 -9.65 8.15
C HIS A 575 -22.65 -8.78 8.37
N GLU A 576 -21.92 -9.07 9.45
CA GLU A 576 -20.71 -8.34 9.90
C GLU A 576 -20.97 -6.90 10.35
N VAL A 577 -22.24 -6.54 10.53
CA VAL A 577 -22.69 -5.24 11.06
C VAL A 577 -23.82 -5.43 12.09
N PRO A 578 -24.02 -4.47 13.01
CA PRO A 578 -25.01 -4.62 14.09
C PRO A 578 -26.46 -4.42 13.63
N THR A 579 -26.68 -3.67 12.55
CA THR A 579 -28.01 -3.36 12.00
C THR A 579 -27.96 -3.32 10.47
N GLY A 580 -29.11 -3.51 9.83
CA GLY A 580 -29.27 -3.36 8.39
C GLY A 580 -29.91 -4.59 7.74
N GLU A 581 -30.93 -4.33 6.93
CA GLU A 581 -31.52 -5.31 6.03
C GLU A 581 -31.51 -4.78 4.60
N ILE A 582 -31.60 -5.68 3.63
CA ILE A 582 -31.70 -5.36 2.22
C ILE A 582 -32.84 -6.13 1.57
N VAL A 583 -33.67 -5.41 0.80
CA VAL A 583 -34.78 -5.98 0.04
C VAL A 583 -34.36 -6.14 -1.41
N VAL A 584 -34.43 -7.38 -1.91
CA VAL A 584 -34.06 -7.74 -3.28
C VAL A 584 -35.17 -8.54 -3.92
N ARG A 585 -35.39 -8.28 -5.22
CA ARG A 585 -36.27 -9.09 -6.06
C ARG A 585 -35.44 -9.83 -7.10
N LEU A 586 -35.61 -11.15 -7.15
CA LEU A 586 -34.79 -12.09 -7.89
C LEU A 586 -35.68 -12.85 -8.88
N ASP A 587 -35.27 -12.90 -10.15
CA ASP A 587 -35.96 -13.68 -11.18
C ASP A 587 -34.94 -14.54 -11.93
N LEU A 588 -34.92 -15.82 -11.61
CA LEU A 588 -34.07 -16.82 -12.22
C LEU A 588 -34.77 -17.39 -13.46
N GLN A 589 -34.07 -17.35 -14.60
CA GLN A 589 -34.53 -17.94 -15.86
C GLN A 589 -33.43 -18.84 -16.41
N LEU A 590 -33.66 -20.16 -16.35
CA LEU A 590 -32.77 -21.12 -16.99
C LEU A 590 -33.08 -21.17 -18.49
N PHE A 591 -32.04 -21.34 -19.30
CA PHE A 591 -32.25 -21.59 -20.72
C PHE A 591 -32.58 -23.08 -20.88
N ASP A 592 -33.61 -23.40 -21.66
CA ASP A 592 -33.94 -24.79 -21.96
C ASP A 592 -32.71 -25.46 -22.59
N GLU A 593 -32.35 -26.65 -22.10
CA GLU A 593 -31.37 -27.49 -22.81
C GLU A 593 -31.93 -27.82 -24.20
N PRO A 594 -31.13 -27.65 -25.27
CA PRO A 594 -31.58 -27.95 -26.63
C PRO A 594 -31.91 -29.44 -26.86
#